data_AF-A0A2G6B9E4-F1
#
_entry.id   AF-A0A2G6B9E4-F1
#
_cell.length_a   1.000
_cell.length_b   1.000
_cell.length_c   1.000
_cell.angle_alpha   90.00
_cell.angle_beta   90.00
_cell.angle_gamma   90.00
#
_symmetry.space_group_name_H-M   'P 1'
#
loop_
_entity.id
_entity.type
_entity.pdbx_description
1 polymer ?
#
loop_
_entity_poly.entity_id
_entity_poly.type
_entity_poly.pdbx_seq_one_letter_code
_entity_poly.pdbx_strand_id
1 'polypeptide(L)' 'MADHSEELERLKEQLEQVKQQDRILEEIEKRLYKMKEIAKYASRFRLSGEETLELEKQIEGHKAAIESLQNYLDV' A
#
# COMPACT_ATOMS: atom_id res chain seq x y z
N MET A 1 29.59 -2.30 30.67
CA MET A 1 29.97 -2.74 29.30
C MET A 1 28.97 -3.75 28.70
N ALA A 2 27.74 -3.89 29.22
CA ALA A 2 26.68 -4.72 28.62
C ALA A 2 25.64 -3.87 27.83
N ASP A 3 25.54 -2.59 28.17
CA ASP A 3 24.52 -1.64 27.71
C ASP A 3 24.54 -1.38 26.18
N HIS A 4 25.73 -1.20 25.59
CA HIS A 4 25.86 -0.87 24.17
C HIS A 4 25.54 -2.02 23.22
N SER A 5 25.66 -3.28 23.67
CA SER A 5 25.35 -4.44 22.82
C SER A 5 23.84 -4.68 22.74
N GLU A 6 23.13 -4.48 23.86
CA GLU A 6 21.67 -4.60 23.92
C GLU A 6 21.00 -3.45 23.19
N GLU A 7 21.52 -2.22 23.34
CA GLU A 7 21.06 -1.04 22.59
C GLU A 7 21.24 -1.22 21.08
N LEU A 8 22.40 -1.72 20.64
CA LEU A 8 22.66 -1.99 19.23
C LEU A 8 21.68 -3.03 18.65
N GLU A 9 21.38 -4.09 19.40
CA GLU A 9 20.47 -5.14 18.93
C GLU A 9 19.03 -4.62 18.81
N ARG A 10 18.58 -3.85 19.80
CA ARG A 10 17.27 -3.16 19.75
C ARG A 10 17.17 -2.21 18.55
N LEU A 11 18.23 -1.45 18.25
CA LEU A 11 18.24 -0.55 17.11
C LEU A 11 18.17 -1.30 15.77
N LYS A 12 18.80 -2.48 15.67
CA LYS A 12 18.67 -3.32 14.46
C LYS A 12 17.26 -3.86 14.29
N GLU A 13 16.62 -4.30 15.37
CA GLU A 13 15.22 -4.77 15.33
C GLU A 13 14.28 -3.64 14.86
N GLN A 14 14.43 -2.44 15.43
CA GLN A 14 13.68 -1.26 15.02
C GLN A 14 13.93 -0.89 13.55
N LEU A 15 15.18 -0.96 13.09
CA LEU A 15 15.51 -0.69 11.70
C LEU A 15 14.84 -1.70 10.76
N GLU A 16 14.79 -2.97 11.12
CA GLU A 16 14.14 -3.99 10.30
C GLU A 16 12.62 -3.80 10.25
N GLN A 17 12.00 -3.42 11.38
CA GLN A 17 10.59 -3.05 11.42
C GLN A 17 10.28 -1.87 10.48
N VAL A 18 11.08 -0.81 10.53
CA VAL A 18 10.90 0.37 9.65
C VAL A 18 11.06 -0.02 8.18
N LYS A 19 12.03 -0.88 7.84
CA LYS A 19 12.19 -1.37 6.46
C LYS A 19 10.99 -2.19 5.99
N GLN A 20 10.38 -2.98 6.87
CA GLN A 20 9.17 -3.72 6.54
C GLN A 20 8.00 -2.78 6.30
N GLN A 21 7.81 -1.78 7.17
CA GLN A 21 6.79 -0.75 6.99
C GLN A 21 6.98 0.03 5.68
N ASP A 22 8.21 0.40 5.33
CA ASP A 22 8.52 1.11 4.08
C ASP A 22 8.12 0.31 2.84
N ARG A 23 8.40 -1.00 2.83
CA ARG A 23 7.97 -1.90 1.74
C ARG A 23 6.45 -1.99 1.62
N ILE A 24 5.74 -2.01 2.74
CA ILE A 24 4.27 -2.04 2.75
C ILE A 24 3.73 -0.72 2.20
N LEU A 25 4.30 0.42 2.61
CA LEU A 25 3.92 1.73 2.11
C LEU A 25 4.17 1.86 0.60
N GLU A 26 5.28 1.34 0.09
CA GLU A 26 5.57 1.32 -1.35
C GLU A 26 4.50 0.55 -2.15
N GLU A 27 4.03 -0.59 -1.62
CA GLU A 27 2.97 -1.38 -2.26
C GLU A 27 1.61 -0.66 -2.21
N ILE A 28 1.28 0.01 -1.09
CA ILE A 28 0.09 0.86 -0.99
C ILE A 28 0.15 1.99 -2.02
N GLU A 29 1.29 2.67 -2.16
CA GLU A 29 1.47 3.75 -3.13
C GLU A 29 1.28 3.25 -4.57
N LYS A 30 1.85 2.10 -4.93
CA LYS A 30 1.64 1.47 -6.25
C LYS A 30 0.17 1.22 -6.54
N ARG A 31 -0.62 0.80 -5.55
CA ARG A 31 -2.07 0.56 -5.71
C ARG A 31 -2.85 1.86 -5.85
N LEU A 32 -2.56 2.86 -5.03
CA LEU A 32 -3.15 4.19 -5.15
C LEU A 32 -2.85 4.83 -6.50
N TYR A 33 -1.63 4.65 -7.02
CA TYR A 33 -1.27 5.13 -8.36
C TYR A 33 -2.13 4.47 -9.44
N LYS A 34 -2.36 3.15 -9.37
CA LYS A 34 -3.25 2.44 -10.32
C LYS A 34 -4.68 2.95 -10.25
N MET A 35 -5.21 3.17 -9.05
CA MET A 35 -6.55 3.77 -8.87
C MET A 35 -6.64 5.16 -9.49
N LYS A 36 -5.60 5.99 -9.35
CA LYS A 36 -5.51 7.30 -9.98
C LYS A 36 -5.51 7.20 -11.51
N GLU A 37 -4.80 6.24 -12.08
CA GLU A 37 -4.81 6.02 -13.54
C GLU A 37 -6.19 5.57 -14.04
N ILE A 38 -6.89 4.69 -13.30
CA ILE A 38 -8.29 4.32 -13.59
C ILE A 38 -9.19 5.56 -13.57
N ALA A 39 -9.11 6.39 -12.53
CA ALA A 39 -9.91 7.60 -12.41
C ALA A 39 -9.61 8.60 -13.54
N LYS A 40 -8.34 8.76 -13.92
CA LYS A 40 -7.96 9.60 -15.07
C LYS A 40 -8.53 9.05 -16.38
N TYR A 41 -8.47 7.74 -16.60
CA TYR A 41 -9.07 7.09 -17.77
C TYR A 41 -10.58 7.37 -17.81
N ALA A 42 -11.29 7.06 -16.72
CA ALA A 42 -12.72 7.29 -16.61
C ALA A 42 -13.13 8.75 -16.83
N SER A 43 -12.30 9.72 -16.40
CA SER A 43 -12.57 11.14 -16.60
C SER A 43 -12.43 11.62 -18.05
N ARG A 44 -11.65 10.91 -18.87
CA ARG A 44 -11.32 11.31 -20.25
C ARG A 44 -12.19 10.64 -21.30
N PHE A 45 -12.73 9.46 -20.99
CA PHE A 45 -13.46 8.65 -21.95
C PHE A 45 -14.93 8.54 -21.57
N ARG A 46 -15.80 8.47 -22.58
CA ARG A 46 -17.20 8.12 -22.36
C ARG A 46 -17.29 6.61 -22.18
N LEU A 47 -17.30 6.18 -20.93
CA LEU A 47 -17.37 4.77 -20.58
C LEU A 47 -18.75 4.19 -20.91
N SER A 48 -18.75 2.95 -21.40
CA SER A 48 -19.95 2.10 -21.39
C SER A 48 -20.28 1.63 -19.96
N GLY A 49 -21.50 1.13 -19.77
CA GLY A 49 -21.89 0.54 -18.48
C GLY A 49 -21.03 -0.67 -18.09
N GLU A 50 -20.63 -1.49 -19.07
CA GLU A 50 -19.75 -2.64 -18.85
C GLU A 50 -18.33 -2.22 -18.44
N GLU A 51 -17.74 -1.24 -19.15
CA GLU A 51 -16.44 -0.70 -18.77
C GLU A 51 -16.48 -0.03 -17.39
N THR A 52 -17.56 0.66 -17.05
CA THR A 52 -17.73 1.28 -15.73
C THR A 52 -17.70 0.22 -14.64
N LEU A 53 -18.47 -0.86 -14.79
CA LEU A 53 -18.50 -1.97 -13.84
C LEU A 53 -17.13 -2.66 -13.70
N GLU A 54 -16.39 -2.80 -14.80
CA GLU A 54 -15.06 -3.41 -14.77
C GLU A 54 -14.05 -2.52 -14.04
N LEU A 55 -14.06 -1.21 -14.30
CA LEU A 55 -13.18 -0.27 -13.60
C LEU A 55 -13.53 -0.16 -12.11
N GLU A 56 -14.82 -0.20 -11.76
CA GLU A 56 -15.27 -0.25 -10.36
C GLU A 56 -14.75 -1.50 -9.63
N LYS A 57 -14.82 -2.68 -10.26
CA LYS A 57 -14.25 -3.91 -9.70
C LYS A 57 -12.74 -3.78 -9.47
N GLN A 58 -12.02 -3.16 -10.40
CA GLN A 58 -10.57 -2.94 -10.25
C GLN A 58 -10.27 -1.99 -9.08
N ILE A 59 -11.04 -0.92 -8.93
CA ILE A 59 -10.94 0.01 -7.79
C ILE A 59 -11.19 -0.72 -6.46
N GLU A 60 -12.25 -1.52 -6.36
CA GLU A 60 -12.55 -2.28 -5.14
C GLU A 60 -11.46 -3.32 -4.83
N GLY A 61 -10.90 -3.98 -5.86
CA GLY A 61 -9.76 -4.88 -5.68
C GLY A 61 -8.51 -4.18 -5.15
N HIS A 62 -8.24 -2.94 -5.62
CA HIS A 62 -7.15 -2.14 -5.08
C HIS A 62 -7.42 -1.68 -3.64
N LYS A 63 -8.65 -1.27 -3.34
CA LYS A 63 -9.07 -0.83 -2.01
C LYS A 63 -8.95 -1.96 -0.98
N ALA A 64 -9.50 -3.14 -1.25
CA ALA A 64 -9.41 -4.29 -0.37
C ALA A 64 -7.95 -4.70 -0.07
N ALA A 65 -7.09 -4.61 -1.07
CA ALA A 65 -5.66 -4.88 -0.88
C ALA A 65 -4.95 -3.80 -0.05
N ILE A 66 -5.30 -2.52 -0.22
CA ILE A 66 -4.78 -1.44 0.64
C ILE A 66 -5.23 -1.66 2.08
N GLU A 67 -6.51 -1.94 2.32
CA GLU A 67 -7.03 -2.24 3.65
C GLU A 67 -6.30 -3.42 4.30
N SER A 68 -6.04 -4.49 3.52
CA SER A 68 -5.23 -5.62 4.01
C SER A 68 -3.79 -5.24 4.33
N LEU A 69 -3.18 -4.34 3.57
CA LEU A 69 -1.80 -3.89 3.79
C LEU A 69 -1.68 -2.95 5.00
N GLN A 70 -2.69 -2.10 5.22
CA GLN A 70 -2.75 -1.22 6.39
C GLN A 70 -2.79 -2.01 7.70
N ASN A 71 -3.44 -3.18 7.71
CA ASN A 71 -3.43 -4.06 8.88
C ASN A 71 -2.02 -4.52 9.30
N TYR A 72 -1.03 -4.49 8.40
CA TYR A 72 0.37 -4.80 8.72
C TYR A 72 1.18 -3.59 9.20
N LEU A 73 0.61 -2.38 9.14
CA LEU A 73 1.22 -1.15 9.65
C LEU A 73 0.74 -0.81 11.08
N ASP A 74 -0.44 -1.29 11.47
CA ASP A 74 -1.06 -1.06 12.78
C ASP A 74 -0.58 -2.04 13.89
N VAL A 75 0.44 -2.86 13.60
CA VAL A 75 1.07 -3.82 14.54
C VAL A 75 2.41 -3.28 15.02
#